data_AF-A0A931VB63-F1
#
_entry.id   AF-A0A931VB63-F1
#
_cell.length_a   1.000
_cell.length_b   1.000
_cell.length_c   1.000
_cell.angle_alpha   90.00
_cell.angle_beta   90.00
_cell.angle_gamma   90.00
#
_symmetry.space_group_name_H-M   'P 1'
#
loop_
_entity.id
_entity.type
_entity.pdbx_description
1 polymer ?
#
loop_
_entity_poly.entity_id
_entity_poly.type
_entity_poly.pdbx_seq_one_letter_code
_entity_poly.pdbx_strand_id
1 'polypeptide(L)'
;MRTLPFNVFFLLSLAFTGSAPAATVTWLTPGPSTNDWSVATNWSGGNAPTNGDDVIITNLNIGVRLTNATPSLASILLSNKCTLIFSNWDTSLTATN
;
A
#
# COMPACT_ATOMS: atom_id res chain seq x y z
N MET A 1 -13.76 -49.00 -0.19
CA MET A 1 -13.86 -47.99 -1.27
C MET A 1 -13.86 -46.62 -0.61
N ARG A 2 -12.79 -45.85 -0.80
CA ARG A 2 -12.57 -44.52 -0.19
C ARG A 2 -12.34 -43.56 -1.36
N THR A 3 -13.28 -42.67 -1.61
CA THR A 3 -13.30 -41.77 -2.78
C THR A 3 -12.34 -40.60 -2.58
N LEU A 4 -11.41 -40.40 -3.52
CA LEU A 4 -10.50 -39.25 -3.57
C LEU A 4 -11.23 -38.03 -4.18
N PRO A 5 -11.21 -36.83 -3.56
CA PRO A 5 -11.80 -35.66 -4.19
C PRO A 5 -10.87 -35.03 -5.24
N PHE A 6 -11.33 -35.09 -6.48
CA PHE A 6 -11.45 -34.00 -7.46
C PHE A 6 -10.36 -32.91 -7.47
N ASN A 7 -9.51 -32.96 -8.51
CA ASN A 7 -8.58 -31.90 -8.94
C ASN A 7 -9.21 -30.49 -8.89
N VAL A 8 -8.49 -29.50 -8.34
CA VAL A 8 -8.70 -28.09 -8.67
C VAL A 8 -7.36 -27.40 -8.94
N PHE A 9 -7.11 -27.22 -10.24
CA PHE A 9 -6.45 -26.10 -10.92
C PHE A 9 -5.18 -25.49 -10.32
N PHE A 10 -4.07 -25.80 -11.00
CA PHE A 10 -2.84 -25.01 -11.04
C PHE A 10 -3.16 -23.60 -11.55
N LEU A 11 -3.28 -22.62 -10.64
CA LEU A 11 -3.29 -21.21 -11.00
C LEU A 11 -1.84 -20.78 -11.22
N LEU A 12 -1.39 -20.86 -12.47
CA LEU A 12 -0.23 -20.11 -12.93
C LEU A 12 -0.65 -18.63 -12.96
N SER A 13 -0.45 -17.94 -11.83
CA SER A 13 -0.56 -16.49 -11.77
C SER A 13 0.49 -15.92 -12.72
N LEU A 14 0.07 -15.47 -13.90
CA LEU A 14 0.89 -14.63 -14.76
C LEU A 14 1.17 -13.35 -13.96
N ALA A 15 2.29 -13.30 -13.25
CA ALA A 15 2.78 -12.07 -12.66
C ALA A 15 3.13 -11.16 -13.83
N PHE A 16 2.21 -10.26 -14.17
CA PHE A 16 2.48 -9.17 -15.10
C PHE A 16 3.51 -8.27 -14.41
N THR A 17 4.79 -8.53 -14.63
CA THR A 17 5.89 -7.66 -14.20
C THR A 17 5.98 -6.50 -15.18
N GLY A 18 4.91 -5.72 -15.29
CA GLY A 18 4.96 -4.38 -15.86
C GLY A 18 5.30 -3.43 -14.73
N SER A 19 6.48 -2.81 -14.78
CA SER A 19 6.76 -1.65 -13.93
C SER A 19 5.79 -0.56 -14.37
N ALA A 20 4.77 -0.27 -13.56
CA ALA A 20 3.96 0.92 -13.77
C ALA A 20 4.89 2.14 -13.70
N PRO A 21 4.80 3.11 -14.62
CA PRO A 21 5.46 4.40 -14.42
C PRO A 21 5.06 5.02 -13.08
N ALA A 22 6.03 5.69 -12.45
CA ALA A 22 5.84 6.49 -11.25
C ALA A 22 4.61 7.40 -11.38
N ALA A 23 3.73 7.37 -10.38
CA ALA A 23 2.49 8.11 -10.36
C ALA A 23 2.32 8.88 -9.04
N THR A 24 1.45 9.89 -9.07
CA THR A 24 0.98 10.53 -7.84
C THR A 24 -0.15 9.69 -7.24
N VAL A 25 0.06 9.16 -6.04
CA VAL A 25 -0.88 8.30 -5.33
C VAL A 25 -1.36 9.01 -4.06
N THR A 26 -2.67 9.22 -3.97
CA THR A 26 -3.28 9.94 -2.85
C THR A 26 -3.96 8.97 -1.90
N TRP A 27 -3.74 9.18 -0.60
CA TRP A 27 -4.48 8.46 0.43
C TRP A 27 -5.96 8.87 0.41
N LEU A 28 -6.83 7.89 0.25
CA LEU A 28 -8.28 8.05 0.34
C LEU A 28 -8.69 7.99 1.82
N THR A 29 -9.56 8.89 2.26
CA THR A 29 -10.08 8.90 3.63
C THR A 29 -10.55 7.48 4.00
N PRO A 30 -9.96 6.82 5.01
CA PRO A 30 -10.28 5.43 5.26
C PRO A 30 -11.73 5.32 5.71
N GLY A 31 -12.47 4.43 5.05
CA GLY A 31 -13.64 3.85 5.68
C GLY A 31 -13.22 3.16 6.99
N PRO A 32 -14.17 2.89 7.90
CA PRO A 32 -13.90 2.52 9.30
C PRO A 32 -13.10 1.22 9.53
N SER A 33 -12.74 0.45 8.50
CA SER A 33 -12.22 -0.90 8.69
C SER A 33 -10.69 -1.04 8.73
N THR A 34 -9.87 -0.23 8.04
CA THR A 34 -8.39 -0.33 8.16
C THR A 34 -7.65 0.95 7.78
N ASN A 35 -6.84 1.48 8.70
CA ASN A 35 -5.93 2.60 8.46
C ASN A 35 -4.52 2.16 8.00
N ASP A 36 -4.39 0.96 7.43
CA ASP A 36 -3.10 0.34 7.12
C ASP A 36 -2.56 0.76 5.75
N TRP A 37 -1.27 1.12 5.69
CA TRP A 37 -0.57 1.58 4.49
C TRP A 37 -0.63 0.59 3.33
N SER A 38 -0.54 -0.72 3.61
CA SER A 38 -0.47 -1.74 2.56
C SER A 38 -1.82 -2.07 1.92
N VAL A 39 -2.92 -1.50 2.44
CA VAL A 39 -4.26 -1.78 1.94
C VAL A 39 -4.50 -0.98 0.66
N ALA A 40 -4.56 -1.70 -0.45
CA ALA A 40 -4.71 -1.16 -1.80
C ALA A 40 -5.91 -0.21 -1.97
N THR A 41 -7.03 -0.50 -1.29
CA THR A 41 -8.26 0.32 -1.35
C THR A 41 -8.16 1.65 -0.61
N ASN A 42 -7.10 1.87 0.17
CA ASN A 42 -6.83 3.15 0.83
C ASN A 42 -6.17 4.17 -0.11
N TRP A 43 -5.91 3.82 -1.37
CA TRP A 43 -5.13 4.64 -2.29
C TRP A 43 -5.89 4.89 -3.60
N SER A 44 -5.74 6.09 -4.16
CA SER A 44 -6.43 6.52 -5.38
C SER A 44 -6.17 5.65 -6.61
N GLY A 45 -5.03 4.95 -6.65
CA GLY A 45 -4.66 4.02 -7.72
C GLY A 45 -5.14 2.59 -7.52
N GLY A 46 -5.88 2.31 -6.44
CA GLY A 46 -6.33 0.97 -6.07
C GLY A 46 -5.18 0.00 -5.75
N ASN A 47 -4.00 0.54 -5.43
CA ASN A 47 -2.78 -0.16 -5.04
C ASN A 47 -1.98 0.72 -4.08
N ALA A 48 -1.22 0.12 -3.16
CA ALA A 48 -0.28 0.86 -2.32
C ALA A 48 0.86 1.46 -3.16
N PRO A 49 1.46 2.59 -2.74
CA PRO A 49 2.57 3.23 -3.44
C PRO A 49 3.71 2.26 -3.71
N THR A 50 4.30 2.38 -4.89
CA THR A 50 5.42 1.60 -5.41
C THR A 50 6.67 2.47 -5.58
N ASN A 51 7.76 1.88 -6.06
CA ASN A 51 9.04 2.57 -6.21
C ASN A 51 8.90 3.77 -7.18
N GLY A 52 9.31 4.96 -6.73
CA GLY A 52 9.28 6.20 -7.49
C GLY A 52 7.94 6.95 -7.45
N ASP A 53 6.92 6.45 -6.75
CA ASP A 53 5.64 7.17 -6.65
C ASP A 53 5.75 8.44 -5.79
N ASP A 54 4.94 9.44 -6.13
CA ASP A 54 4.71 10.63 -5.31
C ASP A 54 3.51 10.37 -4.38
N VAL A 55 3.72 10.43 -3.08
CA VAL A 55 2.67 10.12 -2.11
C VAL A 55 2.06 11.38 -1.53
N ILE A 56 0.72 11.49 -1.57
CA ILE A 56 -0.02 12.59 -0.96
C ILE A 56 -0.93 12.07 0.14
N ILE A 57 -0.74 12.58 1.36
CA ILE A 57 -1.59 12.27 2.50
C ILE A 57 -2.02 13.58 3.16
N THR A 58 -3.32 13.87 3.13
CA THR A 58 -3.86 15.13 3.65
C THR A 58 -5.19 14.94 4.35
N ASN A 59 -5.52 15.85 5.27
CA ASN A 59 -6.85 15.97 5.87
C ASN A 59 -7.33 14.70 6.57
N LEU A 60 -6.45 14.05 7.34
CA LEU A 60 -6.76 12.82 8.05
C LEU A 60 -7.08 13.07 9.52
N ASN A 61 -8.30 12.72 9.92
CA ASN A 61 -8.65 12.73 11.34
C ASN A 61 -8.18 11.45 12.08
N ILE A 62 -7.49 10.55 11.37
CA ILE A 62 -6.95 9.28 11.88
C ILE A 62 -5.50 9.11 11.41
N GLY A 63 -4.71 8.31 12.14
CA GLY A 63 -3.34 8.00 11.74
C GLY A 63 -3.25 6.92 10.66
N VAL A 64 -2.30 7.02 9.73
CA VAL A 64 -1.95 5.96 8.78
C VAL A 64 -0.93 5.03 9.43
N ARG A 65 -1.23 3.73 9.49
CA ARG A 65 -0.37 2.73 10.12
C ARG A 65 0.55 2.08 9.12
N LEU A 66 1.86 2.13 9.37
CA LEU A 66 2.88 1.39 8.66
C LEU A 66 3.33 0.20 9.54
N THR A 67 3.26 -0.99 8.95
CA THR A 67 3.68 -2.26 9.58
C THR A 67 4.94 -2.85 8.92
N ASN A 68 5.30 -2.34 7.73
CA ASN A 68 6.44 -2.72 6.91
C ASN A 68 7.10 -1.47 6.32
N ALA A 69 8.35 -1.60 5.86
CA ALA A 69 9.02 -0.55 5.12
C ALA A 69 8.29 -0.18 3.82
N THR A 70 8.29 1.10 3.45
CA THR A 70 7.81 1.54 2.14
C THR A 70 8.83 1.21 1.06
N PRO A 71 8.42 1.07 -0.21
CA PRO A 71 9.36 1.21 -1.33
C PRO A 71 10.00 2.60 -1.33
N SER A 72 11.06 2.78 -2.11
CA SER A 72 11.71 4.10 -2.27
C SER A 72 10.78 5.03 -3.04
N LEU A 73 10.10 5.94 -2.35
CA LEU A 73 9.20 6.91 -2.96
C LEU A 73 10.01 8.02 -3.63
N ALA A 74 9.43 8.70 -4.64
CA ALA A 74 10.03 9.93 -5.17
C ALA A 74 9.81 11.09 -4.20
N SER A 75 8.61 11.21 -3.64
CA SER A 75 8.28 12.22 -2.64
C SER A 75 7.16 11.78 -1.72
N ILE A 76 7.03 12.47 -0.59
CA ILE A 76 5.87 12.36 0.28
C ILE A 76 5.45 13.74 0.77
N LEU A 77 4.18 14.07 0.57
CA LEU A 77 3.53 15.27 1.08
C LEU A 77 2.58 14.87 2.20
N LEU A 78 2.91 15.30 3.43
CA LEU A 78 2.04 15.22 4.59
C LEU A 78 1.52 16.62 4.92
N SER A 79 0.21 16.84 4.91
CA SER A 79 -0.36 18.16 5.23
C SER A 79 -1.68 18.04 5.99
N ASN A 80 -2.06 19.11 6.72
CA ASN A 80 -3.35 19.28 7.40
C ASN A 80 -3.83 18.07 8.22
N LYS A 81 -3.49 18.03 9.53
CA LYS A 81 -3.87 16.93 10.45
C LYS A 81 -3.52 15.57 9.83
N CYS A 82 -2.27 15.17 9.93
CA CYS A 82 -1.81 13.89 9.41
C CYS A 82 -0.84 13.27 10.42
N THR A 83 -0.99 11.98 10.68
CA THR A 83 -0.12 11.21 11.57
C THR A 83 0.26 9.91 10.89
N LEU A 84 1.55 9.60 10.83
CA LEU A 84 2.05 8.28 10.47
C LEU A 84 2.39 7.50 11.75
N ILE A 85 1.98 6.25 11.83
CA ILE A 85 2.19 5.37 12.98
C ILE A 85 3.03 4.18 12.51
N PHE A 86 4.28 4.13 12.96
CA PHE A 86 5.20 3.02 12.72
C PHE A 86 5.02 1.98 13.84
N SER A 87 4.61 0.77 13.48
CA SER A 87 4.13 -0.24 14.45
C SER A 87 4.99 -1.50 14.54
N ASN A 88 6.12 -1.54 13.84
CA ASN A 88 7.10 -2.61 13.91
C ASN A 88 8.52 -2.03 13.85
N TRP A 89 9.50 -2.69 14.47
CA TRP A 89 10.86 -2.17 14.67
C TRP A 89 11.60 -1.85 13.38
N ASP A 90 11.39 -2.65 12.33
CA ASP A 90 12.03 -2.48 11.02
C ASP A 90 11.19 -1.66 10.04
N THR A 91 10.13 -1.00 10.52
CA THR A 91 9.28 -0.16 9.65
C THR A 91 10.00 1.14 9.34
N SER A 92 10.26 1.39 8.06
CA SER A 92 10.84 2.64 7.58
C SER A 92 9.98 3.31 6.51
N LEU A 93 10.02 4.64 6.49
CA LEU A 93 9.58 5.44 5.35
C LEU A 93 10.82 5.86 4.57
N THR A 94 10.85 5.58 3.27
CA THR A 94 11.99 5.92 2.41
C THR A 94 11.50 6.75 1.23
N ALA A 95 12.10 7.92 1.05
CA ALA A 95 11.92 8.75 -0.13
C ALA A 95 13.30 9.23 -0.60
N THR A 96 13.56 9.15 -1.90
CA THR A 96 14.84 9.49 -2.52
C THR A 96 14.62 10.47 -3.66
N ASN A 97 15.44 11.52 -3.71
CA ASN A 97 15.48 12.49 -4.81
C ASN A 97 16.54 12.08 -5.84
#